data_AF-A0A6S6ZV72-F1
#
_entry.id   AF-A0A6S6ZV72-F1
#
_cell.length_a   1.000
_cell.length_b   1.000
_cell.length_c   1.000
_cell.angle_alpha   90.00
_cell.angle_beta   90.00
_cell.angle_gamma   90.00
#
_symmetry.space_group_name_H-M   'P 1'
#
loop_
_entity.id
_entity.type
_entity.pdbx_description
1 polymer ?
#
loop_
_entity_poly.entity_id
_entity_poly.type
_entity_poly.pdbx_seq_one_letter_code
_entity_poly.pdbx_strand_id
1 'polypeptide(L)'
;MKTIQDYAPPDAQSLQRLQDKLGFSDARMAELAGLDAATPWPSYVGGPEPRGLGRQRLFYMMARLTLDERQWQQVLDAMREAGAHFNYEDPLADAAPPAPEPVADEERKFGMLLVSRNGAFHEMEQLREFAHFAHEADVSRFVNSVFYDSDIDLCRFRFADHDGLDDASRDRIFDAAHKTITRFEFDGRIYHGGIPPESDG
;
A
#
# COMPACT_ATOMS: atom_id res chain seq x y z
N MET A 1 18.13 -19.79 -0.16
CA MET A 1 18.23 -18.72 0.85
C MET A 1 18.50 -17.42 0.12
N LYS A 2 17.61 -16.43 0.21
CA LYS A 2 17.86 -15.10 -0.40
C LYS A 2 18.91 -14.41 0.46
N THR A 3 20.17 -14.40 0.04
CA THR A 3 21.27 -13.74 0.75
C THR A 3 21.87 -12.65 -0.11
N ILE A 4 22.11 -11.47 0.46
CA ILE A 4 22.91 -10.43 -0.18
C ILE A 4 24.37 -10.87 -0.17
N GLN A 5 24.88 -11.30 -1.33
CA GLN A 5 26.28 -11.68 -1.55
C GLN A 5 27.09 -10.45 -2.03
N ASP A 6 28.40 -10.49 -1.85
CA ASP A 6 29.36 -9.48 -2.32
C ASP A 6 28.99 -8.03 -1.95
N TYR A 7 28.56 -7.83 -0.69
CA TYR A 7 28.15 -6.52 -0.20
C TYR A 7 29.32 -5.53 -0.20
N ALA A 8 29.20 -4.48 -1.00
CA ALA A 8 29.99 -3.26 -0.91
C ALA A 8 29.15 -2.15 -0.26
N PRO A 9 29.65 -1.47 0.80
CA PRO A 9 28.91 -0.38 1.41
C PRO A 9 28.79 0.81 0.45
N PRO A 10 27.70 1.61 0.53
CA PRO A 10 27.64 2.89 -0.17
C PRO A 10 28.81 3.78 0.23
N ASP A 11 29.37 4.49 -0.75
CA ASP A 11 30.41 5.47 -0.48
C ASP A 11 29.83 6.73 0.18
N ALA A 12 30.72 7.54 0.77
CA ALA A 12 30.35 8.77 1.47
C ALA A 12 29.54 9.74 0.59
N GLN A 13 29.87 9.83 -0.70
CA GLN A 13 29.15 10.69 -1.64
C GLN A 13 27.72 10.20 -1.89
N SER A 14 27.50 8.89 -1.98
CA SER A 14 26.17 8.29 -2.14
C SER A 14 25.31 8.50 -0.90
N LEU A 15 25.91 8.39 0.29
CA LEU A 15 25.21 8.68 1.54
C LEU A 15 24.88 10.17 1.68
N GLN A 16 25.77 11.07 1.25
CA GLN A 16 25.49 12.51 1.21
C GLN A 16 24.33 12.81 0.25
N ARG A 17 24.34 12.25 -0.96
CA ARG A 17 23.23 12.40 -1.92
C ARG A 17 21.90 11.89 -1.36
N LEU A 18 21.92 10.77 -0.62
CA LEU A 18 20.73 10.25 0.04
C LEU A 18 20.21 11.24 1.09
N GLN A 19 21.08 11.76 1.95
CA GLN A 19 20.72 12.77 2.93
C GLN A 19 20.13 14.03 2.29
N ASP A 20 20.79 14.54 1.24
CA ASP A 20 20.35 15.73 0.51
C ASP A 20 18.99 15.51 -0.14
N LYS A 21 18.77 14.33 -0.75
CA LYS A 21 17.49 13.95 -1.36
C LYS A 21 16.36 13.90 -0.32
N LEU A 22 16.65 13.43 0.88
CA LEU A 22 15.68 13.37 1.98
C LEU A 22 15.46 14.73 2.65
N GLY A 23 16.37 15.69 2.47
CA GLY A 23 16.35 16.97 3.19
C GLY A 23 16.56 16.81 4.71
N PHE A 24 17.24 15.73 5.13
CA PHE A 24 17.39 15.38 6.54
C PHE A 24 18.65 16.00 7.16
N SER A 25 18.55 16.39 8.42
CA SER A 25 19.72 16.79 9.21
C SER A 25 20.57 15.58 9.61
N ASP A 26 21.82 15.81 10.03
CA ASP A 26 22.71 14.74 10.53
C ASP A 26 22.08 13.98 11.70
N ALA A 27 21.38 14.68 12.60
CA ALA A 27 20.67 14.08 13.72
C ALA A 27 19.54 13.15 13.22
N ARG A 28 18.76 13.61 12.24
CA ARG A 28 17.66 12.82 11.66
C ARG A 28 18.18 11.60 10.89
N MET A 29 19.32 11.74 10.20
CA MET A 29 19.99 10.61 9.55
C MET A 29 20.57 9.62 10.57
N ALA A 30 21.14 10.12 11.68
CA ALA A 30 21.63 9.26 12.75
C ALA A 30 20.51 8.43 13.39
N GLU A 31 19.36 9.05 13.60
CA GLU A 31 18.16 8.38 14.12
C GLU A 31 17.62 7.33 13.14
N LEU A 32 17.47 7.68 11.86
CA LEU A 32 17.06 6.74 10.80
C LEU A 32 18.00 5.52 10.73
N ALA A 33 19.30 5.75 10.92
CA ALA A 33 20.33 4.72 10.89
C ALA A 33 20.48 3.94 12.22
N GLY A 34 19.73 4.30 13.26
CA GLY A 34 19.86 3.70 14.60
C GLY A 34 21.26 3.88 15.19
N LEU A 35 21.86 5.06 15.00
CA LEU A 35 23.19 5.40 15.50
C LEU A 35 23.13 5.99 16.91
N ASP A 36 24.15 5.70 17.70
CA ASP A 36 24.37 6.31 19.00
C ASP A 36 25.33 7.51 18.91
N ALA A 37 25.50 8.23 20.01
CA ALA A 37 26.40 9.38 20.08
C ALA A 37 27.88 9.03 19.85
N ALA A 38 28.28 7.76 20.02
CA ALA A 38 29.66 7.33 19.79
C ALA A 38 29.98 7.16 18.30
N THR A 39 28.96 7.01 17.46
CA THR A 39 29.11 6.82 16.01
C THR A 39 28.19 7.77 15.23
N PRO A 40 28.50 9.07 15.19
CA PRO A 40 27.61 10.08 14.60
C PRO A 40 27.58 10.00 13.06
N TRP A 41 26.48 10.44 12.46
CA TRP A 41 26.27 10.41 10.99
C TRP A 41 27.40 11.03 10.15
N PRO A 42 28.01 12.18 10.52
CA PRO A 42 29.13 12.77 9.77
C PRO A 42 30.33 11.84 9.57
N SER A 43 30.49 10.83 10.42
CA SER A 43 31.56 9.82 10.26
C SER A 43 31.36 8.91 9.04
N TYR A 44 30.19 8.91 8.42
CA TYR A 44 29.85 8.12 7.23
C TYR A 44 29.84 8.94 5.93
N VAL A 45 29.51 10.23 6.01
CA VAL A 45 29.38 11.12 4.84
C VAL A 45 30.61 11.99 4.58
N GLY A 46 31.60 12.01 5.48
CA GLY A 46 32.80 12.83 5.33
C GLY A 46 34.03 12.32 6.08
N GLY A 47 35.09 13.15 6.05
CA GLY A 47 36.40 12.85 6.63
C GLY A 47 37.37 12.15 5.67
N PRO A 48 38.66 12.06 6.03
CA PRO A 48 39.68 11.42 5.18
C PRO A 48 39.50 9.91 5.05
N GLU A 49 38.87 9.25 6.03
CA GLU A 49 38.49 7.83 6.00
C GLU A 49 37.06 7.65 6.51
N PRO A 50 36.04 7.81 5.64
CA PRO A 50 34.65 7.62 6.01
C PRO A 50 34.37 6.17 6.42
N ARG A 51 33.54 5.99 7.44
CA ARG A 51 33.10 4.67 7.89
C ARG A 51 32.18 4.04 6.85
N GLY A 52 32.34 2.74 6.62
CA GLY A 52 31.40 1.96 5.82
C GLY A 52 30.12 1.66 6.60
N LEU A 53 28.96 1.83 5.96
CA LEU A 53 27.68 1.43 6.56
C LEU A 53 27.51 -0.09 6.44
N GLY A 54 27.31 -0.77 7.57
CA GLY A 54 27.09 -2.23 7.57
C GLY A 54 25.77 -2.61 6.90
N ARG A 55 25.75 -3.77 6.22
CA ARG A 55 24.60 -4.27 5.45
C ARG A 55 23.27 -4.26 6.22
N GLN A 56 23.26 -4.74 7.46
CA GLN A 56 22.04 -4.81 8.26
C GLN A 56 21.47 -3.41 8.58
N ARG A 57 22.37 -2.44 8.80
CA ARG A 57 21.98 -1.05 9.04
C ARG A 57 21.43 -0.41 7.76
N LEU A 58 22.07 -0.64 6.61
CA LEU A 58 21.54 -0.19 5.33
C LEU A 58 20.16 -0.79 5.06
N PHE A 59 20.00 -2.10 5.28
CA PHE A 59 18.72 -2.78 5.12
C PHE A 59 17.64 -2.14 6.01
N TYR A 60 17.92 -1.95 7.30
CA TYR A 60 16.99 -1.29 8.22
C TYR A 60 16.61 0.12 7.75
N MET A 61 17.59 0.94 7.36
CA MET A 61 17.35 2.28 6.84
C MET A 61 16.45 2.26 5.58
N MET A 62 16.74 1.38 4.63
CA MET A 62 15.98 1.32 3.38
C MET A 62 14.57 0.76 3.61
N ALA A 63 14.42 -0.22 4.50
CA ALA A 63 13.12 -0.73 4.92
C ALA A 63 12.27 0.39 5.53
N ARG A 64 12.84 1.19 6.45
CA ARG A 64 12.18 2.35 7.05
C ARG A 64 11.77 3.46 6.06
N LEU A 65 12.44 3.57 4.91
CA LEU A 65 12.13 4.57 3.89
C LEU A 65 11.18 4.06 2.80
N THR A 66 11.02 2.73 2.68
CA THR A 66 10.32 2.09 1.55
C THR A 66 9.02 1.42 1.98
N LEU A 67 8.98 0.85 3.19
CA LEU A 67 7.78 0.22 3.73
C LEU A 67 6.81 1.30 4.19
N ASP A 68 5.53 1.11 3.90
CA ASP A 68 4.47 1.90 4.50
C ASP A 68 4.26 1.54 5.99
N GLU A 69 3.46 2.35 6.69
CA GLU A 69 3.21 2.15 8.12
C GLU A 69 2.63 0.77 8.45
N ARG A 70 1.74 0.25 7.60
CA ARG A 70 1.11 -1.05 7.80
C ARG A 70 2.13 -2.17 7.64
N GLN A 71 2.93 -2.13 6.58
CA GLN A 71 3.98 -3.10 6.30
C GLN A 71 5.06 -3.06 7.39
N TRP A 72 5.41 -1.87 7.87
CA TRP A 72 6.35 -1.70 8.96
C TRP A 72 5.83 -2.33 10.26
N GLN A 73 4.56 -2.06 10.61
CA GLN A 73 3.94 -2.64 11.79
C GLN A 73 3.87 -4.17 11.72
N GLN A 74 3.63 -4.74 10.54
CA GLN A 74 3.68 -6.20 10.33
C GLN A 74 5.07 -6.78 10.63
N VAL A 75 6.15 -6.09 10.25
CA VAL A 75 7.52 -6.52 10.59
C VAL A 75 7.72 -6.51 12.12
N LEU A 76 7.28 -5.46 12.80
CA LEU A 76 7.40 -5.36 14.27
C LEU A 76 6.60 -6.46 14.98
N ASP A 77 5.41 -6.79 14.48
CA ASP A 77 4.58 -7.85 15.05
C ASP A 77 5.19 -9.23 14.78
N ALA A 78 5.74 -9.48 13.59
CA ALA A 78 6.47 -10.71 13.31
C ALA A 78 7.71 -10.86 14.21
N MET A 79 8.40 -9.76 14.53
CA MET A 79 9.50 -9.78 15.51
C MET A 79 9.01 -10.17 16.90
N ARG A 80 7.86 -9.65 17.35
CA ARG A 80 7.24 -10.01 18.63
C ARG A 80 6.77 -11.45 18.65
N GLU A 81 6.18 -11.94 17.56
CA GLU A 81 5.77 -13.35 17.40
C GLU A 81 6.97 -14.29 17.48
N ALA A 82 8.11 -13.88 16.93
CA ALA A 82 9.38 -14.59 17.07
C ALA A 82 10.01 -14.51 18.49
N GLY A 83 9.37 -13.81 19.43
CA GLY A 83 9.76 -13.71 20.83
C GLY A 83 10.62 -12.49 21.18
N ALA A 84 10.75 -11.51 20.29
CA ALA A 84 11.44 -10.27 20.61
C ALA A 84 10.61 -9.38 21.54
N HIS A 85 11.25 -8.75 22.53
CA HIS A 85 10.64 -7.79 23.44
C HIS A 85 11.33 -6.43 23.31
N PHE A 86 10.57 -5.40 22.93
CA PHE A 86 11.08 -4.05 22.74
C PHE A 86 9.95 -3.03 22.85
N ASN A 87 10.30 -1.80 23.24
CA ASN A 87 9.44 -0.63 23.08
C ASN A 87 9.74 -0.01 21.72
N TYR A 88 8.70 0.35 20.98
CA TYR A 88 8.83 1.04 19.71
C TYR A 88 8.19 2.43 19.85
N GLU A 89 9.03 3.45 19.77
CA GLU A 89 8.64 4.85 19.66
C GLU A 89 9.18 5.30 18.30
N ASP A 90 8.38 6.01 17.50
CA ASP A 90 8.84 6.59 16.24
C ASP A 90 8.89 8.11 16.31
N PRO A 91 10.02 8.71 16.70
CA PRO A 91 10.16 10.17 16.75
C PRO A 91 10.12 10.79 15.34
N LEU A 92 10.30 9.99 14.28
CA LEU A 92 10.16 10.42 12.89
C LEU A 92 8.70 10.60 12.45
N ALA A 93 7.74 9.96 13.13
CA ALA A 93 6.31 10.13 12.87
C ALA A 93 5.81 11.53 13.25
N ASP A 94 6.36 12.14 14.30
CA ASP A 94 6.02 13.51 14.73
C ASP A 94 6.54 14.60 13.76
N ALA A 95 7.51 14.26 12.91
CA ALA A 95 8.17 15.20 11.99
C ALA A 95 7.72 15.07 10.53
N ALA A 96 6.95 14.05 10.18
CA ALA A 96 6.27 13.97 8.89
C ALA A 96 4.89 14.63 9.04
N PRO A 97 4.43 15.47 8.10
CA PRO A 97 3.00 15.75 8.04
C PRO A 97 2.29 14.39 7.96
N PRO A 98 1.19 14.19 8.71
CA PRO A 98 0.45 12.93 8.63
C PRO A 98 0.25 12.63 7.16
N ALA A 99 0.54 11.38 6.75
CA ALA A 99 0.17 10.93 5.42
C ALA A 99 -1.26 11.41 5.18
N PRO A 100 -1.55 12.11 4.06
CA PRO A 100 -2.87 12.65 3.83
C PRO A 100 -3.85 11.53 4.11
N GLU A 101 -4.78 11.75 5.05
CA GLU A 101 -5.74 10.72 5.41
C GLU A 101 -6.30 10.15 4.11
N PRO A 102 -6.30 8.82 3.92
CA PRO A 102 -6.78 8.24 2.68
C PRO A 102 -8.21 8.75 2.47
N VAL A 103 -8.34 9.64 1.48
CA VAL A 103 -9.61 10.28 1.18
C VAL A 103 -10.36 9.32 0.27
N ALA A 104 -11.62 9.06 0.58
CA ALA A 104 -12.46 8.31 -0.33
C ALA A 104 -12.41 8.94 -1.72
N ASP A 105 -12.13 8.13 -2.74
CA ASP A 105 -12.21 8.56 -4.13
C ASP A 105 -13.56 8.15 -4.69
N GLU A 106 -14.24 9.08 -5.34
CA GLU A 106 -15.58 8.92 -5.88
C GLU A 106 -15.61 9.30 -7.36
N GLU A 107 -16.08 8.39 -8.20
CA GLU A 107 -16.22 8.62 -9.64
C GLU A 107 -17.62 8.19 -10.11
N ARG A 108 -18.21 8.96 -11.03
CA ARG A 108 -19.44 8.55 -11.72
C ARG A 108 -19.12 8.01 -13.11
N LYS A 109 -19.57 6.79 -13.41
CA LYS A 109 -19.37 6.16 -14.72
C LYS A 109 -20.59 5.35 -15.13
N PHE A 110 -21.09 5.58 -16.35
CA PHE A 110 -22.27 4.89 -16.91
C PHE A 110 -23.52 4.90 -16.00
N GLY A 111 -23.68 5.95 -15.18
CA GLY A 111 -24.78 6.06 -14.21
C GLY A 111 -24.51 5.45 -12.83
N MET A 112 -23.45 4.66 -12.68
CA MET A 112 -23.01 4.10 -11.39
C MET A 112 -22.14 5.10 -10.62
N LEU A 113 -22.30 5.14 -9.30
CA LEU A 113 -21.34 5.76 -8.38
C LEU A 113 -20.29 4.72 -7.95
N LEU A 114 -19.03 4.97 -8.26
CA LEU A 114 -17.89 4.14 -7.88
C LEU A 114 -17.20 4.79 -6.70
N VAL A 115 -16.93 4.04 -5.64
CA VAL A 115 -16.33 4.55 -4.41
C VAL A 115 -15.25 3.59 -3.92
N SER A 116 -14.03 4.07 -3.74
CA SER A 116 -12.97 3.39 -2.99
C SER A 116 -12.81 4.09 -1.64
N ARG A 117 -12.84 3.35 -0.52
CA ARG A 117 -12.71 3.93 0.83
C ARG A 117 -11.45 4.76 0.96
N ASN A 118 -10.33 4.28 0.44
CA ASN A 118 -9.02 4.90 0.59
C ASN A 118 -8.46 5.50 -0.71
N GLY A 119 -9.24 5.48 -1.80
CA GLY A 119 -8.83 6.01 -3.11
C GLY A 119 -7.67 5.26 -3.76
N ALA A 120 -7.45 3.99 -3.40
CA ALA A 120 -6.33 3.22 -3.93
C ALA A 120 -6.48 3.02 -5.44
N PHE A 121 -5.39 3.26 -6.17
CA PHE A 121 -5.40 3.24 -7.64
C PHE A 121 -5.94 1.93 -8.22
N HIS A 122 -5.46 0.78 -7.71
CA HIS A 122 -5.87 -0.54 -8.18
C HIS A 122 -7.34 -0.85 -7.85
N GLU A 123 -7.87 -0.36 -6.72
CA GLU A 123 -9.29 -0.50 -6.39
C GLU A 123 -10.14 0.31 -7.36
N MET A 124 -9.75 1.57 -7.62
CA MET A 124 -10.44 2.42 -8.58
C MET A 124 -10.37 1.88 -10.01
N GLU A 125 -9.28 1.23 -10.43
CA GLU A 125 -9.21 0.53 -11.70
C GLU A 125 -10.19 -0.65 -11.77
N GLN A 126 -10.22 -1.52 -10.75
CA GLN A 126 -11.20 -2.61 -10.68
C GLN A 126 -12.64 -2.11 -10.79
N LEU A 127 -12.98 -1.03 -10.07
CA LEU A 127 -14.31 -0.41 -10.13
C LEU A 127 -14.64 0.16 -11.52
N ARG A 128 -13.66 0.80 -12.18
CA ARG A 128 -13.83 1.35 -13.54
C ARG A 128 -13.99 0.25 -14.58
N GLU A 129 -13.25 -0.84 -14.45
CA GLU A 129 -13.37 -2.01 -15.33
C GLU A 129 -14.72 -2.70 -15.13
N PHE A 130 -15.14 -2.93 -13.88
CA PHE A 130 -16.47 -3.44 -13.58
C PHE A 130 -17.54 -2.57 -14.26
N ALA A 131 -17.46 -1.25 -14.09
CA ALA A 131 -18.40 -0.32 -14.67
C ALA A 131 -18.45 -0.43 -16.20
N HIS A 132 -17.30 -0.62 -16.84
CA HIS A 132 -17.19 -0.84 -18.28
C HIS A 132 -17.87 -2.15 -18.70
N PHE A 133 -17.56 -3.29 -18.08
CA PHE A 133 -18.18 -4.57 -18.43
C PHE A 133 -19.68 -4.62 -18.12
N ALA A 134 -20.13 -4.00 -17.02
CA ALA A 134 -21.54 -3.87 -16.70
C ALA A 134 -22.27 -3.02 -17.76
N HIS A 135 -21.62 -2.01 -18.32
CA HIS A 135 -22.17 -1.22 -19.41
C HIS A 135 -22.23 -2.00 -20.72
N GLU A 136 -21.15 -2.69 -21.11
CA GLU A 136 -21.12 -3.55 -22.31
C GLU A 136 -22.18 -4.65 -22.27
N ALA A 137 -22.48 -5.18 -21.09
CA ALA A 137 -23.51 -6.19 -20.88
C ALA A 137 -24.96 -5.64 -20.80
N ASP A 138 -25.16 -4.33 -20.98
CA ASP A 138 -26.43 -3.60 -20.82
C ASP A 138 -27.09 -3.77 -19.43
N VAL A 139 -26.27 -3.87 -18.38
CA VAL A 139 -26.74 -4.01 -16.98
C VAL A 139 -26.33 -2.86 -16.05
N SER A 140 -25.50 -1.92 -16.53
CA SER A 140 -25.06 -0.73 -15.77
C SER A 140 -26.21 0.04 -15.09
N ARG A 141 -27.38 0.14 -15.75
CA ARG A 141 -28.58 0.81 -15.20
C ARG A 141 -29.13 0.17 -13.91
N PHE A 142 -28.84 -1.11 -13.65
CA PHE A 142 -29.35 -1.82 -12.48
C PHE A 142 -28.46 -1.66 -11.25
N VAL A 143 -27.29 -1.02 -11.39
CA VAL A 143 -26.34 -0.80 -10.30
C VAL A 143 -26.35 0.68 -9.96
N ASN A 144 -26.73 1.03 -8.74
CA ASN A 144 -26.71 2.40 -8.24
C ASN A 144 -25.29 2.81 -7.85
N SER A 145 -24.64 1.98 -7.04
CA SER A 145 -23.27 2.21 -6.58
C SER A 145 -22.48 0.94 -6.36
N VAL A 146 -21.16 1.06 -6.46
CA VAL A 146 -20.19 0.03 -6.15
C VAL A 146 -19.19 0.62 -5.18
N PHE A 147 -19.02 -0.02 -4.02
CA PHE A 147 -18.15 0.44 -2.94
C PHE A 147 -17.08 -0.60 -2.64
N TYR A 148 -15.81 -0.20 -2.75
CA TYR A 148 -14.66 -1.01 -2.36
C TYR A 148 -14.22 -0.63 -0.94
N ASP A 149 -14.29 -1.61 -0.04
CA ASP A 149 -13.92 -1.46 1.36
C ASP A 149 -12.45 -1.88 1.56
N SER A 150 -11.54 -0.90 1.47
CA SER A 150 -10.08 -1.13 1.54
C SER A 150 -9.62 -1.80 2.84
N ASP A 151 -10.36 -1.63 3.94
CA ASP A 151 -9.98 -2.16 5.26
C ASP A 151 -10.12 -3.68 5.34
N ILE A 152 -11.08 -4.25 4.60
CA ILE A 152 -11.41 -5.67 4.63
C ILE A 152 -11.28 -6.35 3.28
N ASP A 153 -10.80 -5.62 2.28
CA ASP A 153 -10.66 -6.05 0.88
C ASP A 153 -11.95 -6.71 0.37
N LEU A 154 -13.04 -5.94 0.34
CA LEU A 154 -14.36 -6.43 -0.08
C LEU A 154 -15.15 -5.35 -0.80
N CYS A 155 -15.54 -5.67 -2.03
CA CYS A 155 -16.44 -4.85 -2.82
C CYS A 155 -17.92 -5.21 -2.59
N ARG A 156 -18.79 -4.19 -2.51
CA ARG A 156 -20.25 -4.35 -2.34
C ARG A 156 -21.01 -3.53 -3.36
N PHE A 157 -22.15 -4.08 -3.79
CA PHE A 157 -23.03 -3.45 -4.77
C PHE A 157 -24.31 -2.97 -4.10
N ARG A 158 -24.75 -1.76 -4.47
CA ARG A 158 -26.12 -1.32 -4.23
C ARG A 158 -26.85 -1.33 -5.56
N PHE A 159 -27.85 -2.19 -5.69
CA PHE A 159 -28.70 -2.22 -6.86
C PHE A 159 -29.69 -1.05 -6.83
N ALA A 160 -30.09 -0.60 -8.02
CA ALA A 160 -31.11 0.42 -8.14
C ALA A 160 -32.50 -0.22 -7.94
N ASP A 161 -33.41 0.51 -7.29
CA ASP A 161 -34.81 0.10 -7.13
C ASP A 161 -35.52 0.22 -8.48
N HIS A 162 -35.38 -0.80 -9.33
CA HIS A 162 -35.92 -0.82 -10.69
C HIS A 162 -36.74 -2.10 -10.92
N ASP A 163 -37.96 -1.94 -11.43
CA ASP A 163 -38.72 -3.03 -12.02
C ASP A 163 -37.88 -3.69 -13.13
N GLY A 164 -37.67 -5.01 -13.07
CA GLY A 164 -37.04 -5.78 -14.15
C GLY A 164 -35.58 -6.21 -13.95
N LEU A 165 -35.01 -6.16 -12.74
CA LEU A 165 -33.79 -6.91 -12.43
C LEU A 165 -34.12 -8.42 -12.34
N ASP A 166 -34.08 -9.08 -13.49
CA ASP A 166 -34.27 -10.54 -13.61
C ASP A 166 -32.98 -11.31 -13.35
N ASP A 167 -33.10 -12.63 -13.18
CA ASP A 167 -31.96 -13.52 -12.91
C ASP A 167 -30.88 -13.42 -13.99
N ALA A 168 -31.27 -13.29 -15.26
CA ALA A 168 -30.31 -13.14 -16.38
C ALA A 168 -29.51 -11.83 -16.32
N SER A 169 -30.12 -10.74 -15.84
CA SER A 169 -29.42 -9.48 -15.62
C SER A 169 -28.53 -9.55 -14.38
N ARG A 170 -28.96 -10.27 -13.33
CA ARG A 170 -28.12 -10.54 -12.15
C ARG A 170 -26.87 -11.35 -12.51
N ASP A 171 -27.03 -12.40 -13.31
CA ASP A 171 -25.92 -13.24 -13.78
C ASP A 171 -24.89 -12.41 -14.56
N ARG A 172 -25.35 -11.50 -15.43
CA ARG A 172 -24.46 -10.60 -16.17
C ARG A 172 -23.71 -9.61 -15.27
N ILE A 173 -24.35 -9.12 -14.20
CA ILE A 173 -23.66 -8.28 -13.21
C ILE A 173 -22.63 -9.11 -12.44
N PHE A 174 -23.00 -10.33 -12.05
CA PHE A 174 -22.09 -11.25 -11.39
C PHE A 174 -20.88 -11.57 -12.28
N ASP A 175 -21.07 -11.85 -13.57
CA ASP A 175 -19.99 -12.12 -14.51
C ASP A 175 -19.05 -10.92 -14.66
N ALA A 176 -19.60 -9.70 -14.74
CA ALA A 176 -18.80 -8.48 -14.77
C ALA A 176 -17.97 -8.31 -13.49
N ALA A 177 -18.57 -8.54 -12.33
CA ALA A 177 -17.87 -8.49 -11.04
C ALA A 177 -16.80 -9.59 -10.94
N HIS A 178 -17.12 -10.83 -11.29
CA HIS A 178 -16.21 -11.96 -11.26
C HIS A 178 -15.02 -11.77 -12.20
N LYS A 179 -15.19 -11.05 -13.31
CA LYS A 179 -14.10 -10.77 -14.25
C LYS A 179 -13.11 -9.71 -13.74
N THR A 180 -13.56 -8.78 -12.90
CA THR A 180 -12.81 -7.54 -12.62
C THR A 180 -12.47 -7.33 -11.16
N ILE A 181 -13.32 -7.79 -10.24
CA ILE A 181 -13.20 -7.51 -8.82
C ILE A 181 -12.58 -8.71 -8.10
N THR A 182 -11.45 -8.49 -7.41
CA THR A 182 -10.71 -9.54 -6.72
C THR A 182 -11.53 -10.23 -5.64
N ARG A 183 -12.31 -9.46 -4.86
CA ARG A 183 -13.17 -10.00 -3.81
C ARG A 183 -14.43 -9.17 -3.64
N PHE A 184 -15.60 -9.81 -3.75
CA PHE A 184 -16.88 -9.10 -3.72
C PHE A 184 -18.00 -9.90 -3.06
N GLU A 185 -18.95 -9.18 -2.47
CA GLU A 185 -20.17 -9.75 -1.93
C GLU A 185 -21.28 -9.72 -2.99
N PHE A 186 -21.94 -10.85 -3.19
CA PHE A 186 -23.11 -10.98 -4.05
C PHE A 186 -24.10 -11.96 -3.41
N ASP A 187 -25.38 -11.59 -3.30
CA ASP A 187 -26.42 -12.42 -2.65
C ASP A 187 -26.04 -13.00 -1.29
N GLY A 188 -25.38 -12.18 -0.46
CA GLY A 188 -24.98 -12.55 0.90
C GLY A 188 -23.85 -13.57 0.96
N ARG A 189 -23.13 -13.81 -0.16
CA ARG A 189 -21.95 -14.67 -0.23
C ARG A 189 -20.76 -13.89 -0.76
N ILE A 190 -19.56 -14.28 -0.33
CA ILE A 190 -18.31 -13.69 -0.79
C ILE A 190 -17.73 -14.55 -1.90
N TYR A 191 -17.39 -13.91 -3.00
CA TYR A 191 -16.76 -14.52 -4.18
C TYR A 191 -15.38 -13.90 -4.42
N HIS A 192 -14.54 -14.66 -5.13
CA HIS A 192 -13.22 -14.20 -5.57
C HIS A 192 -13.21 -14.19 -7.09
N GLY A 193 -12.85 -13.05 -7.66
CA GLY A 193 -12.80 -12.82 -9.09
C GLY A 193 -11.51 -12.10 -9.48
N GLY A 194 -11.55 -11.40 -10.61
CA GLY A 194 -10.38 -10.71 -11.16
C GLY A 194 -9.28 -11.67 -11.59
N ILE A 195 -8.28 -11.13 -12.30
CA ILE A 195 -6.97 -11.77 -12.30
C ILE A 195 -6.34 -11.37 -10.97
N PRO A 196 -5.79 -12.31 -10.17
CA PRO A 196 -5.08 -11.93 -8.95
C PRO A 196 -4.07 -10.84 -9.33
N PRO A 197 -4.03 -9.69 -8.62
CA PRO A 197 -2.93 -8.76 -8.82
C PRO A 197 -1.65 -9.59 -8.67
N GLU A 198 -0.69 -9.42 -9.59
CA GLU A 198 0.63 -10.03 -9.39
C GLU A 198 1.01 -9.73 -7.95
N SER A 199 1.21 -10.79 -7.16
CA SER A 199 1.60 -10.65 -5.76
C SER A 199 2.78 -9.69 -5.74
N ASP A 200 2.59 -8.48 -5.23
CA ASP A 200 3.66 -7.54 -4.97
C ASP A 200 4.64 -8.24 -4.03
N GLY A 201 5.68 -8.83 -4.62
CA GLY A 201 6.64 -9.74 -3.99
C GLY A 201 7.97 -9.08 -3.67
#